data_AF-G7WEF5-F1
#
_entry.id   AF-G7WEF5-F1
#
_cell.length_a   1.000
_cell.length_b   1.000
_cell.length_c   1.000
_cell.angle_alpha   90.00
_cell.angle_beta   90.00
_cell.angle_gamma   90.00
#
_symmetry.space_group_name_H-M   'P 1'
#
loop_
_entity.id
_entity.type
_entity.pdbx_description
1 polymer ?
#
loop_
_entity_poly.entity_id
_entity_poly.type
_entity_poly.pdbx_seq_one_letter_code
_entity_poly.pdbx_strand_id
1 'polypeptide(L)' 'MVNQDKKDKKISKRYGKEQILHSGKYGQGDLLEALLKEGETYSHDQVQTILAGFLKKEVR' A
#
# COMPACT_ATOMS: atom_id res chain seq x y z
N MET A 1 -23.29 18.97 23.92
CA MET A 1 -22.99 17.76 23.13
C MET A 1 -21.68 18.02 22.40
N VAL A 2 -20.67 17.19 22.64
CA VAL A 2 -19.27 17.48 22.26
C VAL A 2 -19.07 17.33 20.76
N ASN A 3 -18.47 18.36 20.18
CA ASN A 3 -18.10 18.52 18.78
C ASN A 3 -17.25 17.36 18.27
N GLN A 4 -17.61 16.79 17.13
CA GLN A 4 -16.67 16.02 16.32
C GLN A 4 -16.55 16.70 14.96
N ASP A 5 -15.49 17.51 14.86
CA ASP A 5 -14.79 17.88 13.64
C ASP A 5 -14.73 16.69 12.68
N LYS A 6 -15.61 16.69 11.69
CA LYS A 6 -15.40 15.95 10.44
C LYS A 6 -14.27 16.65 9.69
N LYS A 7 -13.04 16.49 10.18
CA LYS A 7 -11.86 16.66 9.33
C LYS A 7 -11.93 15.55 8.31
N ASP A 8 -12.20 15.93 7.07
CA ASP A 8 -11.88 15.22 5.82
C ASP A 8 -10.40 14.80 5.81
N LYS A 9 -10.01 13.88 6.68
CA LYS A 9 -8.92 12.96 6.37
C LYS A 9 -9.51 12.09 5.28
N LYS A 10 -9.08 12.29 4.03
CA LYS A 10 -9.12 11.22 3.03
C LYS A 10 -8.61 9.97 3.74
N ILE A 11 -9.53 9.11 4.18
CA ILE A 11 -9.18 7.87 4.86
C ILE A 11 -8.62 7.03 3.73
N SER A 12 -7.30 7.11 3.51
CA SER A 12 -6.60 6.24 2.59
C SER A 12 -6.85 4.84 3.10
N LYS A 13 -7.75 4.13 2.42
CA LYS A 13 -8.08 2.74 2.73
C LYS A 13 -6.76 1.97 2.83
N ARG A 14 -6.55 1.34 3.98
CA ARG A 14 -5.39 0.49 4.22
C ARG A 14 -5.80 -0.94 3.92
N TYR A 15 -4.89 -1.65 3.29
CA TYR A 15 -5.08 -3.01 2.84
C TYR A 15 -3.96 -3.86 3.41
N GLY A 16 -4.30 -5.06 3.86
CA GLY A 16 -3.31 -6.06 4.20
C GLY A 16 -2.55 -6.53 2.95
N LYS A 17 -1.41 -7.18 3.16
CA LYS A 17 -0.61 -7.79 2.08
C LYS A 17 -1.46 -8.66 1.15
N GLU A 18 -2.24 -9.60 1.70
CA GLU A 18 -3.11 -10.47 0.91
C GLU A 18 -4.12 -9.68 0.07
N GLN A 19 -4.75 -8.65 0.64
CA GLN A 19 -5.71 -7.81 -0.09
C GLN A 19 -5.04 -7.06 -1.24
N ILE A 20 -3.80 -6.63 -1.07
CA ILE A 20 -3.03 -5.95 -2.11
C ILE A 20 -2.65 -6.93 -3.23
N LEU A 21 -2.16 -8.12 -2.86
CA LEU A 21 -1.81 -9.19 -3.80
C LEU A 21 -3.03 -9.66 -4.60
N HIS A 22 -4.17 -9.86 -3.95
CA HIS A 22 -5.43 -10.26 -4.60
C HIS A 22 -6.11 -9.13 -5.39
N SER A 23 -5.73 -7.87 -5.21
CA SER A 23 -6.39 -6.75 -5.89
C SER A 23 -6.17 -6.74 -7.41
N GLY A 24 -5.17 -7.47 -7.92
CA GLY A 24 -4.78 -7.45 -9.33
C GLY A 24 -4.29 -6.10 -9.85
N LYS A 25 -4.20 -5.08 -8.98
CA LYS A 25 -3.80 -3.71 -9.34
C LYS A 25 -2.33 -3.61 -9.73
N TYR A 26 -1.52 -4.56 -9.29
CA TYR A 26 -0.08 -4.59 -9.51
C TYR A 26 0.26 -5.90 -10.22
N GLY A 27 0.97 -5.81 -11.35
CA GLY A 27 1.37 -6.99 -12.12
C GLY A 27 2.54 -7.76 -11.51
N GLN A 28 3.20 -7.21 -10.50
CA GLN A 28 4.36 -7.82 -9.83
C GLN A 28 3.98 -8.41 -8.48
N GLY A 29 3.12 -9.43 -8.48
CA GLY A 29 2.65 -10.10 -7.27
C GLY A 29 3.80 -10.65 -6.41
N ASP A 30 4.73 -11.38 -7.03
CA ASP A 30 5.90 -11.94 -6.35
C ASP A 30 6.77 -10.86 -5.69
N LEU A 31 6.90 -9.71 -6.36
CA LEU A 31 7.69 -8.60 -5.84
C LEU A 31 7.01 -7.92 -4.65
N LEU A 32 5.69 -7.74 -4.72
CA LEU A 32 4.91 -7.26 -3.59
C LEU A 32 4.93 -8.23 -2.42
N GLU A 33 4.99 -9.54 -2.67
CA GLU A 33 5.11 -10.53 -1.62
C GLU A 33 6.41 -10.38 -0.83
N ALA A 34 7.52 -10.08 -1.53
CA ALA A 34 8.82 -9.83 -0.92
C ALA A 34 8.94 -8.44 -0.26
N LEU A 35 8.25 -7.42 -0.80
CA LEU A 35 8.34 -6.03 -0.34
C LEU A 35 7.41 -5.71 0.83
N LEU A 36 6.24 -6.35 0.89
CA LEU A 36 5.22 -6.11 1.91
C LEU A 36 5.37 -7.11 3.06
N LYS A 37 5.22 -6.64 4.29
CA LYS A 37 5.29 -7.48 5.48
C LYS A 37 3.93 -8.06 5.85
N GLU A 38 3.94 -9.31 6.30
CA GLU A 38 2.81 -9.95 6.96
C GLU A 38 2.39 -9.16 8.21
N GLY A 39 1.08 -8.98 8.41
CA GLY A 39 0.52 -8.24 9.55
C GLY A 39 0.57 -6.70 9.44
N GLU A 40 1.26 -6.15 8.44
CA GLU A 40 1.22 -4.72 8.14
C GLU A 40 0.12 -4.36 7.14
N THR A 41 -0.34 -3.10 7.21
CA THR A 41 -1.34 -2.58 6.27
C THR A 41 -0.82 -1.35 5.55
N TYR A 42 -1.04 -1.33 4.24
CA TYR A 42 -0.52 -0.30 3.34
C TYR A 42 -1.65 0.32 2.54
N SER A 43 -1.55 1.60 2.22
CA SER A 43 -2.39 2.19 1.18
C SER A 43 -1.81 1.92 -0.21
N HIS A 44 -2.64 2.04 -1.24
CA HIS A 44 -2.15 1.88 -2.62
C HIS A 44 -1.01 2.84 -2.98
N ASP A 45 -1.04 4.09 -2.49
CA ASP A 45 0.05 5.06 -2.67
C ASP A 45 1.35 4.60 -2.00
N GLN A 46 1.26 4.03 -0.79
CA GLN A 46 2.43 3.49 -0.10
C GLN A 46 3.04 2.32 -0.88
N VAL A 47 2.20 1.38 -1.32
CA VAL A 47 2.63 0.23 -2.13
C VAL A 47 3.31 0.68 -3.41
N GLN A 48 2.71 1.65 -4.12
CA GLN A 48 3.28 2.20 -5.35
C GLN A 48 4.63 2.90 -5.11
N THR A 49 4.78 3.60 -3.99
CA THR A 49 6.04 4.25 -3.61
C THR A 49 7.14 3.23 -3.32
N ILE A 50 6.81 2.17 -2.56
CA ILE A 50 7.74 1.08 -2.24
C ILE A 50 8.19 0.36 -3.52
N LEU A 51 7.21 -0.01 -4.36
CA LEU A 51 7.45 -0.69 -5.63
C LEU A 51 8.30 0.16 -6.58
N ALA A 52 7.96 1.44 -6.76
CA ALA A 52 8.72 2.35 -7.61
C ALA A 52 10.14 2.61 -7.06
N GLY A 53 10.31 2.67 -5.74
CA GLY A 53 11.61 2.80 -5.09
C GLY A 53 12.50 1.57 -5.30
N PHE A 54 11.90 0.37 -5.30
CA PHE A 54 12.61 -0.87 -5.59
C PHE A 54 13.01 -0.96 -7.06
N LEU A 55 12.07 -0.77 -7.99
CA LEU A 55 12.34 -0.83 -9.43
C LEU A 55 13.41 0.19 -9.85
N LYS A 56 13.42 1.39 -9.27
CA LYS A 56 14.48 2.39 -9.54
C LYS A 56 15.86 1.98 -9.04
N LYS A 57 15.96 1.13 -8.01
CA LYS A 57 17.23 0.62 -7.49
C LYS A 57 17.79 -0.54 -8.31
N GLU A 58 16.93 -1.33 -8.96
CA GLU A 58 17.37 -2.37 -9.91
C GLU A 58 17.89 -1.81 -11.24
N VAL A 59 17.53 -0.58 -11.61
CA VAL A 59 17.93 0.05 -12.89
C VAL A 59 19.32 0.72 -12.80
N ARG A 60 20.26 0.17 -12.02
CA ARG A 60 21.65 0.68 -11.95
C ARG A 60 22.69 -0.41 -12.10
#